data_AF-A0A7S3FRX0-F1
#
_entry.id   AF-A0A7S3FRX0-F1
#
_cell.length_a   1.000
_cell.length_b   1.000
_cell.length_c   1.000
_cell.angle_alpha   90.00
_cell.angle_beta   90.00
_cell.angle_gamma   90.00
#
_symmetry.space_group_name_H-M   'P 1'
#
loop_
_entity.id
_entity.type
_entity.pdbx_description
1 polymer ?
#
loop_
_entity_poly.entity_id
_entity_poly.type
_entity_poly.pdbx_seq_one_letter_code
_entity_poly.pdbx_strand_id
1 'polypeptide(L)'
;QTILATGGYGRAWFSATSAHTCTGDGGAMAARAGIPLQDLEFVQFHPTGIYGSGCLITEGSRGEGGILRNSEGERFMERYAPTAKDLASRDVVSRSMTMEIREGRGVGKEKDHIYLHLNHLPPELLAERLPGISETAAIFAGVDVTKEPIPVIPTVHYNMGGVPTNYHGEVVLPTKEDPDATVPGLMAAGEAACASVHGANRLGANSLL
;
A
#
# COMPACT_ATOMS: atom_id res chain seq x y z
N GLN A 1 -20.96 12.44 21.31
CA GLN A 1 -19.67 11.88 20.85
C GLN A 1 -19.63 11.97 19.33
N THR A 2 -18.46 12.22 18.77
CA THR A 2 -18.20 12.31 17.32
C THR A 2 -17.04 11.38 16.97
N ILE A 3 -17.17 10.60 15.89
CA ILE A 3 -16.15 9.64 15.45
C ILE A 3 -15.66 10.05 14.05
N LEU A 4 -14.34 10.22 13.89
CA LEU A 4 -13.69 10.42 12.60
C LEU A 4 -13.28 9.07 12.00
N ALA A 5 -13.96 8.67 10.92
CA ALA A 5 -13.69 7.42 10.19
C ALA A 5 -13.64 7.68 8.67
N THR A 6 -12.94 8.74 8.27
CA THR A 6 -12.99 9.30 6.89
C THR A 6 -12.00 8.66 5.91
N GLY A 7 -11.25 7.65 6.34
CA GLY A 7 -10.17 7.05 5.54
C GLY A 7 -8.92 7.94 5.41
N GLY A 8 -7.97 7.48 4.58
CA GLY A 8 -6.68 8.13 4.35
C GLY A 8 -6.68 9.28 3.33
N TYR A 9 -5.49 9.67 2.91
CA TYR A 9 -5.17 10.84 2.09
C TYR A 9 -4.23 10.54 0.91
N GLY A 10 -4.31 9.32 0.36
CA GLY A 10 -3.45 8.90 -0.77
C GLY A 10 -3.55 9.79 -2.01
N ARG A 11 -4.63 10.58 -2.18
CA ARG A 11 -4.76 11.55 -3.29
C ARG A 11 -3.90 12.80 -3.15
N ALA A 12 -3.10 12.92 -2.10
CA ALA A 12 -1.99 13.88 -2.08
C ALA A 12 -0.87 13.52 -3.06
N TRP A 13 -0.85 12.30 -3.62
CA TRP A 13 0.10 11.85 -4.63
C TRP A 13 -0.50 11.81 -6.03
N PHE A 14 0.37 12.01 -7.03
CA PHE A 14 0.01 11.90 -8.44
C PHE A 14 -0.43 10.47 -8.83
N SER A 15 0.28 9.46 -8.34
CA SER A 15 -0.05 8.05 -8.52
C SER A 15 -0.33 7.39 -7.17
N ALA A 16 -1.55 6.87 -7.03
CA ALA A 16 -2.01 6.17 -5.83
C ALA A 16 -3.08 5.12 -6.20
N THR A 17 -3.13 4.02 -5.44
CA THR A 17 -4.20 3.03 -5.56
C THR A 17 -5.52 3.54 -4.97
N SER A 18 -5.45 4.62 -4.18
CA SER A 18 -6.58 5.19 -3.45
C SER A 18 -7.65 5.74 -4.40
N ALA A 19 -8.92 5.61 -4.01
CA ALA A 19 -10.01 6.23 -4.74
C ALA A 19 -9.84 7.76 -4.80
N HIS A 20 -10.52 8.43 -5.74
CA HIS A 20 -10.51 9.89 -5.84
C HIS A 20 -11.05 10.59 -4.58
N THR A 21 -11.82 9.87 -3.77
CA THR A 21 -12.43 10.35 -2.52
C THR A 21 -11.53 10.21 -1.29
N CYS A 22 -10.34 9.63 -1.40
CA CYS A 22 -9.39 9.51 -0.29
C CYS A 22 -8.58 10.81 -0.12
N THR A 23 -9.22 11.86 0.39
CA THR A 23 -8.71 13.24 0.42
C THR A 23 -8.30 13.74 1.81
N GLY A 24 -8.37 12.90 2.86
CA GLY A 24 -7.86 13.27 4.18
C GLY A 24 -8.74 14.22 5.00
N ASP A 25 -10.04 14.29 4.70
CA ASP A 25 -10.95 15.30 5.25
C ASP A 25 -11.00 15.30 6.79
N GLY A 26 -11.03 14.12 7.41
CA GLY A 26 -11.05 13.97 8.88
C GLY A 26 -9.78 14.47 9.55
N GLY A 27 -8.62 14.11 9.02
CA GLY A 27 -7.33 14.63 9.50
C GLY A 27 -7.26 16.15 9.34
N ALA A 28 -7.74 16.69 8.22
CA ALA A 28 -7.78 18.13 7.99
C ALA A 28 -8.74 18.86 8.94
N MET A 29 -9.88 18.25 9.31
CA MET A 29 -10.79 18.78 10.33
C MET A 29 -10.12 18.83 11.70
N ALA A 30 -9.45 17.76 12.12
CA ALA A 30 -8.71 17.70 13.37
C ALA A 30 -7.61 18.78 13.43
N ALA A 31 -6.80 18.90 12.38
CA ALA A 31 -5.75 19.91 12.27
C ALA A 31 -6.30 21.34 12.37
N ARG A 32 -7.42 21.65 11.69
CA ARG A 32 -8.08 22.96 11.78
C ARG A 32 -8.63 23.26 13.18
N ALA A 33 -8.96 22.23 13.96
CA ALA A 33 -9.36 22.36 15.35
C ALA A 33 -8.18 22.46 16.34
N GLY A 34 -6.94 22.51 15.83
CA GLY A 34 -5.72 22.59 16.66
C GLY A 34 -5.23 21.24 17.20
N ILE A 35 -5.81 20.13 16.74
CA ILE A 35 -5.36 18.78 17.12
C ILE A 35 -4.22 18.37 16.18
N PRO A 36 -3.01 18.07 16.69
CA PRO A 36 -1.90 17.65 15.86
C PRO A 36 -2.17 16.27 15.26
N LEU A 37 -1.65 16.06 14.05
CA LEU A 37 -1.63 14.75 13.40
C LEU A 37 -0.30 14.06 13.71
N GLN A 38 -0.31 12.73 13.72
CA GLN A 38 0.84 11.90 14.07
C GLN A 38 1.29 11.06 12.86
N ASP A 39 2.60 10.85 12.73
CA ASP A 39 3.23 9.89 11.81
C ASP A 39 2.90 10.08 10.31
N LEU A 40 2.58 11.31 9.88
CA LEU A 40 2.13 11.60 8.52
C LEU A 40 3.18 11.32 7.43
N GLU A 41 4.46 11.31 7.80
CA GLU A 41 5.59 10.97 6.93
C GLU A 41 5.62 9.49 6.56
N PHE A 42 4.96 8.62 7.34
CA PHE A 42 4.90 7.20 7.08
C PHE A 42 3.78 6.89 6.08
N VAL A 43 4.17 6.94 4.81
CA VAL A 43 3.32 6.65 3.66
C VAL A 43 3.73 5.32 3.05
N GLN A 44 2.79 4.39 2.96
CA GLN A 44 3.07 3.07 2.40
C GLN A 44 2.93 3.09 0.88
N PHE A 45 3.97 2.58 0.23
CA PHE A 45 3.92 2.19 -1.17
C PHE A 45 3.59 0.70 -1.23
N HIS A 46 2.50 0.35 -1.92
CA HIS A 46 2.25 -1.04 -2.26
C HIS A 46 3.17 -1.42 -3.42
N PRO A 47 3.87 -2.58 -3.36
CA PRO A 47 4.84 -2.94 -4.40
C PRO A 47 4.24 -3.02 -5.80
N THR A 48 3.01 -3.53 -5.91
CA THR A 48 2.40 -3.93 -7.18
C THR A 48 1.15 -3.11 -7.53
N GLY A 49 1.31 -1.83 -7.86
CA GLY A 49 0.27 -1.08 -8.58
C GLY A 49 0.46 -1.27 -10.10
N ILE A 50 -0.62 -1.44 -10.85
CA ILE A 50 -0.56 -1.57 -12.33
C ILE A 50 0.07 -0.30 -12.90
N TYR A 51 1.09 -0.49 -13.75
CA TYR A 51 1.75 0.62 -14.43
C TYR A 51 0.75 1.39 -15.32
N GLY A 52 0.80 2.72 -15.26
CA GLY A 52 -0.18 3.60 -15.91
C GLY A 52 -1.40 3.88 -15.03
N SER A 53 -2.27 2.89 -14.79
CA SER A 53 -3.54 3.12 -14.09
C SER A 53 -3.41 3.31 -12.57
N GLY A 54 -2.39 2.72 -11.96
CA GLY A 54 -2.20 2.71 -10.51
C GLY A 54 -3.14 1.76 -9.76
N CYS A 55 -3.96 0.96 -10.46
CA CYS A 55 -4.85 -0.02 -9.82
C CYS A 55 -4.07 -1.04 -9.01
N LEU A 56 -4.59 -1.44 -7.85
CA LEU A 56 -3.93 -2.41 -6.97
C LEU A 56 -3.93 -3.81 -7.60
N ILE A 57 -2.75 -4.45 -7.69
CA ILE A 57 -2.64 -5.91 -7.76
C ILE A 57 -2.32 -6.43 -6.36
N THR A 58 -3.17 -7.32 -5.86
CA THR A 58 -3.10 -7.84 -4.49
C THR A 58 -1.75 -8.50 -4.17
N GLU A 59 -1.28 -8.32 -2.93
CA GLU A 59 -0.15 -9.08 -2.40
C GLU A 59 -0.41 -10.59 -2.40
N GLY A 60 -1.68 -11.00 -2.37
CA GLY A 60 -2.09 -12.40 -2.55
C GLY A 60 -1.53 -13.01 -3.84
N SER A 61 -1.32 -12.23 -4.90
CA SER A 61 -0.70 -12.73 -6.14
C SER A 61 0.72 -13.27 -5.90
N ARG A 62 1.50 -12.64 -5.00
CA ARG A 62 2.81 -13.15 -4.58
C ARG A 62 2.67 -14.30 -3.58
N GLY A 63 1.67 -14.23 -2.69
CA GLY A 63 1.31 -15.29 -1.74
C GLY A 63 1.01 -16.64 -2.41
N GLU A 64 0.33 -16.60 -3.55
CA GLU A 64 0.01 -17.76 -4.39
C GLU A 64 1.18 -18.22 -5.29
N GLY A 65 2.36 -17.60 -5.15
CA GLY A 65 3.58 -17.99 -5.88
C GLY A 65 3.95 -17.11 -7.08
N GLY A 66 3.30 -15.96 -7.26
CA GLY A 66 3.71 -14.94 -8.23
C GLY A 66 5.10 -14.37 -7.93
N ILE A 67 5.85 -14.05 -8.98
CA ILE A 67 7.26 -13.63 -8.87
C ILE A 67 7.53 -12.32 -9.59
N LEU A 68 8.38 -11.48 -9.02
CA LEU A 68 8.83 -10.24 -9.64
C LEU A 68 10.09 -10.49 -10.47
N ARG A 69 10.12 -9.99 -11.72
CA ARG A 69 11.29 -10.05 -12.60
C ARG A 69 11.62 -8.71 -13.24
N ASN A 70 12.91 -8.42 -13.33
CA ASN A 70 13.45 -7.24 -14.00
C ASN A 70 13.61 -7.48 -15.52
N SER A 71 14.18 -6.52 -16.25
CA SER A 71 14.37 -6.63 -17.71
C SER A 71 15.33 -7.72 -18.15
N GLU A 72 16.17 -8.23 -17.25
CA GLU A 72 17.11 -9.32 -17.51
C GLU A 72 16.46 -10.69 -17.25
N GLY A 73 15.20 -10.72 -16.78
CA GLY A 73 14.50 -11.93 -16.38
C GLY A 73 14.90 -12.44 -14.99
N GLU A 74 15.74 -11.71 -14.25
CA GLU A 74 16.18 -12.07 -12.90
C GLU A 74 15.01 -11.96 -11.93
N ARG A 75 14.81 -13.01 -11.11
CA ARG A 75 13.98 -12.93 -9.90
C ARG A 75 14.73 -12.18 -8.79
N PHE A 76 14.90 -10.88 -8.97
CA PHE A 76 15.81 -10.04 -8.17
C PHE A 76 15.52 -10.06 -6.66
N MET A 77 14.30 -10.38 -6.22
CA MET A 77 14.00 -10.46 -4.78
C MET A 77 14.78 -11.57 -4.05
N GLU A 78 15.30 -12.58 -4.75
CA GLU A 78 16.21 -13.57 -4.17
C GLU A 78 17.55 -12.95 -3.72
N ARG A 79 17.98 -11.86 -4.38
CA ARG A 79 19.17 -11.09 -4.01
C ARG A 79 18.91 -10.11 -2.86
N TYR A 80 17.77 -9.43 -2.86
CA TYR A 80 17.45 -8.43 -1.83
C TYR A 80 16.92 -9.03 -0.52
N ALA A 81 16.19 -10.15 -0.59
CA ALA A 81 15.61 -10.82 0.56
C ALA A 81 15.73 -12.35 0.40
N PRO A 82 16.91 -12.96 0.63
CA PRO A 82 17.16 -14.37 0.32
C PRO A 82 16.15 -15.37 0.92
N THR A 83 15.70 -15.09 2.15
CA THR A 83 14.73 -15.92 2.86
C THR A 83 13.30 -15.68 2.36
N ALA A 84 12.80 -14.44 2.49
CA ALA A 84 11.40 -14.11 2.23
C ALA A 84 11.07 -13.88 0.74
N LYS A 85 12.06 -13.51 -0.07
CA LYS A 85 11.95 -13.23 -1.50
C LYS A 85 10.81 -12.23 -1.77
N ASP A 86 9.92 -12.56 -2.70
CA ASP A 86 8.75 -11.75 -3.05
C ASP A 86 7.78 -11.57 -1.88
N LEU A 87 7.86 -12.35 -0.80
CA LEU A 87 7.03 -12.21 0.40
C LEU A 87 7.68 -11.37 1.52
N ALA A 88 8.78 -10.67 1.22
CA ALA A 88 9.33 -9.68 2.15
C ALA A 88 8.32 -8.54 2.43
N SER A 89 8.61 -7.75 3.46
CA SER A 89 7.76 -6.61 3.83
C SER A 89 7.62 -5.62 2.68
N ARG A 90 6.47 -4.94 2.61
CA ARG A 90 6.09 -4.06 1.48
C ARG A 90 7.12 -2.97 1.19
N ASP A 91 7.74 -2.43 2.23
CA ASP A 91 8.77 -1.40 2.11
C ASP A 91 10.07 -1.95 1.51
N VAL A 92 10.45 -3.18 1.88
CA VAL A 92 11.61 -3.86 1.29
C VAL A 92 11.36 -4.14 -0.19
N VAL A 93 10.23 -4.77 -0.55
CA VAL A 93 9.93 -5.09 -1.95
C VAL A 93 9.84 -3.82 -2.81
N SER A 94 9.16 -2.78 -2.31
CA SER A 94 9.03 -1.50 -3.03
C SER A 94 10.37 -0.80 -3.24
N ARG A 95 11.25 -0.80 -2.24
CA ARG A 95 12.61 -0.25 -2.39
C ARG A 95 13.43 -1.05 -3.39
N SER A 96 13.39 -2.38 -3.32
CA SER A 96 14.11 -3.26 -4.25
C SER A 96 13.67 -3.01 -5.70
N MET A 97 12.36 -2.96 -5.97
CA MET A 97 11.83 -2.63 -7.30
C MET A 97 12.31 -1.25 -7.78
N THR A 98 12.29 -0.25 -6.89
CA THR A 98 12.76 1.10 -7.21
C THR A 98 14.25 1.12 -7.56
N MET A 99 15.07 0.35 -6.84
CA MET A 99 16.51 0.23 -7.13
C MET A 99 16.76 -0.45 -8.48
N GLU A 100 16.05 -1.54 -8.79
CA GLU A 100 16.14 -2.20 -10.11
C GLU A 100 15.86 -1.22 -11.25
N ILE A 101 14.79 -0.43 -11.14
CA ILE A 101 14.42 0.58 -12.14
C ILE A 101 15.51 1.66 -12.26
N ARG A 102 15.96 2.22 -11.13
CA ARG A 102 17.00 3.27 -11.11
C ARG A 102 18.36 2.81 -11.64
N GLU A 103 18.68 1.54 -11.48
CA GLU A 103 19.89 0.93 -11.99
C GLU A 103 19.76 0.47 -13.46
N GLY A 104 18.66 0.83 -14.13
CA GLY A 104 18.47 0.61 -15.57
C GLY A 104 17.95 -0.78 -15.96
N ARG A 105 17.51 -1.57 -14.97
CA ARG A 105 16.94 -2.91 -15.13
C ARG A 105 15.40 -2.92 -15.11
N GLY A 106 14.76 -1.76 -15.24
CA GLY A 106 13.32 -1.67 -15.45
C GLY A 106 12.89 -2.19 -16.83
N VAL A 107 11.64 -2.63 -16.93
CA VAL A 107 11.03 -3.20 -18.13
C VAL A 107 10.21 -2.16 -18.92
N GLY A 108 9.72 -2.54 -20.09
CA GLY A 108 9.01 -1.65 -21.01
C GLY A 108 9.95 -0.73 -21.79
N LYS A 109 9.38 0.07 -22.70
CA LYS A 109 10.14 0.96 -23.59
C LYS A 109 10.96 2.00 -22.82
N GLU A 110 10.39 2.53 -21.74
CA GLU A 110 10.98 3.59 -20.92
C GLU A 110 11.79 3.05 -19.72
N LYS A 111 11.86 1.72 -19.56
CA LYS A 111 12.56 1.03 -18.45
C LYS A 111 12.15 1.52 -17.05
N ASP A 112 10.87 1.79 -16.84
CA ASP A 112 10.37 2.52 -15.67
C ASP A 112 9.44 1.71 -14.76
N HIS A 113 9.28 0.42 -15.01
CA HIS A 113 8.49 -0.50 -14.18
C HIS A 113 9.09 -1.91 -14.11
N ILE A 114 8.41 -2.86 -13.47
CA ILE A 114 8.84 -4.24 -13.26
C ILE A 114 7.72 -5.20 -13.70
N TYR A 115 8.04 -6.46 -14.00
CA TYR A 115 7.03 -7.47 -14.30
C TYR A 115 6.67 -8.32 -13.08
N LEU A 116 5.38 -8.51 -12.86
CA LEU A 116 4.82 -9.55 -11.99
C LEU A 116 4.36 -10.73 -12.85
N HIS A 117 5.05 -11.86 -12.72
CA HIS A 117 4.72 -13.09 -13.43
C HIS A 117 3.77 -13.96 -12.62
N LEU A 118 2.66 -14.35 -13.26
CA LEU A 118 1.68 -15.31 -12.77
C LEU A 118 1.47 -16.48 -13.74
N ASN A 119 2.00 -16.38 -14.96
CA ASN A 119 1.76 -17.31 -16.07
C ASN A 119 2.34 -18.71 -15.87
N HIS A 120 3.18 -18.92 -14.85
CA HIS A 120 3.65 -20.24 -14.42
C HIS A 120 2.69 -20.94 -13.46
N LEU A 121 1.70 -20.22 -12.92
CA LEU A 121 0.68 -20.78 -12.04
C LEU A 121 -0.42 -21.47 -12.87
N PRO A 122 -1.04 -22.56 -12.37
CA PRO A 122 -2.15 -23.21 -13.06
C PRO A 122 -3.31 -22.22 -13.31
N PRO A 123 -3.88 -22.17 -14.53
CA PRO A 123 -5.00 -21.28 -14.84
C PRO A 123 -6.20 -21.45 -13.90
N GLU A 124 -6.45 -22.67 -13.41
CA GLU A 124 -7.52 -22.98 -12.47
C GLU A 124 -7.29 -22.30 -11.11
N LEU A 125 -6.04 -22.25 -10.65
CA LEU A 125 -5.66 -21.54 -9.43
C LEU A 125 -5.89 -20.04 -9.60
N LEU A 126 -5.50 -19.47 -10.75
CA LEU A 126 -5.71 -18.05 -11.04
C LEU A 126 -7.21 -17.71 -11.06
N ALA A 127 -8.04 -18.57 -11.64
CA ALA A 127 -9.49 -18.40 -11.69
C ALA A 127 -10.15 -18.54 -10.30
N GLU A 128 -9.68 -19.46 -9.45
CA GLU A 128 -10.25 -19.69 -8.11
C GLU A 128 -9.79 -18.62 -7.10
N ARG A 129 -8.48 -18.32 -7.06
CA ARG A 129 -7.86 -17.52 -6.00
C ARG A 129 -7.67 -16.05 -6.38
N LEU A 130 -7.49 -15.77 -7.67
CA LEU A 130 -7.13 -14.46 -8.18
C LEU A 130 -8.07 -13.95 -9.30
N PRO A 131 -9.41 -14.17 -9.24
CA PRO A 131 -10.30 -13.80 -10.35
C PRO A 131 -10.34 -12.28 -10.58
N GLY A 132 -10.45 -11.49 -9.51
CA GLY A 132 -10.57 -10.03 -9.62
C GLY A 132 -9.32 -9.36 -10.20
N ILE A 133 -8.12 -9.84 -9.87
CA ILE A 133 -6.89 -9.27 -10.44
C ILE A 133 -6.68 -9.70 -11.89
N SER A 134 -7.21 -10.86 -12.29
CA SER A 134 -7.12 -11.34 -13.67
C SER A 134 -7.94 -10.45 -14.58
N GLU A 135 -9.17 -10.12 -14.16
CA GLU A 135 -10.02 -9.15 -14.85
C GLU A 135 -9.42 -7.74 -14.85
N THR A 136 -8.90 -7.28 -13.70
CA THR A 136 -8.28 -5.95 -13.58
C THR A 136 -7.06 -5.81 -14.50
N ALA A 137 -6.20 -6.83 -14.58
CA ALA A 137 -5.04 -6.83 -15.47
C ALA A 137 -5.45 -6.79 -16.95
N ALA A 138 -6.49 -7.54 -17.32
CA ALA A 138 -7.03 -7.52 -18.69
C ALA A 138 -7.59 -6.14 -19.05
N ILE A 139 -8.38 -5.52 -18.16
CA ILE A 139 -9.03 -4.22 -18.42
C ILE A 139 -8.00 -3.08 -18.48
N PHE A 140 -7.09 -3.01 -17.51
CA PHE A 140 -6.24 -1.82 -17.32
C PHE A 140 -4.85 -1.93 -17.94
N ALA A 141 -4.38 -3.14 -18.23
CA ALA A 141 -3.08 -3.36 -18.87
C ALA A 141 -3.16 -4.17 -20.17
N GLY A 142 -4.35 -4.68 -20.55
CA GLY A 142 -4.49 -5.53 -21.73
C GLY A 142 -3.79 -6.89 -21.58
N VAL A 143 -3.54 -7.33 -20.34
CA VAL A 143 -2.72 -8.52 -20.04
C VAL A 143 -3.61 -9.73 -19.73
N ASP A 144 -3.38 -10.82 -20.46
CA ASP A 144 -3.82 -12.16 -20.07
C ASP A 144 -2.80 -12.76 -19.10
N VAL A 145 -3.16 -12.82 -17.82
CA VAL A 145 -2.26 -13.27 -16.73
C VAL A 145 -1.81 -14.73 -16.86
N THR A 146 -2.49 -15.53 -17.70
CA THR A 146 -2.09 -16.92 -18.00
C THR A 146 -0.96 -17.00 -19.04
N LYS A 147 -0.67 -15.90 -19.74
CA LYS A 147 0.29 -15.84 -20.85
C LYS A 147 1.41 -14.85 -20.60
N GLU A 148 1.05 -13.65 -20.16
CA GLU A 148 1.94 -12.50 -20.08
C GLU A 148 2.02 -11.95 -18.64
N PRO A 149 3.17 -11.37 -18.24
CA PRO A 149 3.30 -10.75 -16.93
C PRO A 149 2.57 -9.40 -16.84
N ILE A 150 2.16 -9.03 -15.63
CA ILE A 150 1.52 -7.74 -15.36
C ILE A 150 2.62 -6.68 -15.17
N PRO A 151 2.58 -5.53 -15.86
CA PRO A 151 3.49 -4.42 -15.61
C PRO A 151 3.10 -3.72 -14.31
N VAL A 152 4.03 -3.65 -13.35
CA VAL A 152 3.79 -3.15 -12.00
C VAL A 152 4.87 -2.17 -11.51
N ILE A 153 4.47 -1.23 -10.68
CA ILE A 153 5.34 -0.22 -10.07
C ILE A 153 4.91 0.10 -8.64
N PRO A 154 5.85 0.38 -7.70
CA PRO A 154 5.50 0.84 -6.37
C PRO A 154 4.58 2.08 -6.41
N THR A 155 3.43 1.99 -5.76
CA THR A 155 2.35 2.99 -5.85
C THR A 155 1.83 3.33 -4.46
N VAL A 156 1.56 4.61 -4.17
CA VAL A 156 1.03 5.03 -2.86
C VAL A 156 -0.29 4.33 -2.57
N HIS A 157 -0.43 3.81 -1.35
CA HIS A 157 -1.50 2.87 -1.05
C HIS A 157 -2.20 3.13 0.28
N TYR A 158 -1.45 3.41 1.34
CA TYR A 158 -2.00 3.51 2.70
C TYR A 158 -1.24 4.54 3.54
N ASN A 159 -1.95 5.21 4.43
CA ASN A 159 -1.39 6.16 5.38
C ASN A 159 -1.33 5.56 6.79
N MET A 160 -0.13 5.38 7.33
CA MET A 160 0.04 4.91 8.72
C MET A 160 -0.27 6.01 9.73
N GLY A 161 0.08 7.26 9.37
CA GLY A 161 -0.23 8.44 10.16
C GLY A 161 -1.68 8.88 10.04
N GLY A 162 -2.13 9.67 11.02
CA GLY A 162 -3.51 10.10 11.14
C GLY A 162 -3.77 10.88 12.42
N VAL A 163 -5.04 10.93 12.84
CA VAL A 163 -5.46 11.53 14.11
C VAL A 163 -5.02 10.60 15.25
N PRO A 164 -4.17 11.06 16.20
CA PRO A 164 -3.63 10.19 17.23
C PRO A 164 -4.73 9.75 18.21
N THR A 165 -4.76 8.47 18.55
CA THR A 165 -5.73 7.91 19.50
C THR A 165 -5.07 7.00 20.52
N ASN A 166 -5.70 6.83 21.68
CA ASN A 166 -5.41 5.71 22.56
C ASN A 166 -6.01 4.40 22.00
N TYR A 167 -5.81 3.28 22.70
CA TYR A 167 -6.31 1.96 22.27
C TYR A 167 -7.84 1.81 22.38
N HIS A 168 -8.54 2.76 23.01
CA HIS A 168 -10.00 2.85 23.02
C HIS A 168 -10.57 3.67 21.85
N GLY A 169 -9.70 4.29 21.03
CA GLY A 169 -10.08 5.14 19.91
C GLY A 169 -10.37 6.60 20.29
N GLU A 170 -10.15 6.97 21.55
CA GLU A 170 -10.29 8.36 21.99
C GLU A 170 -9.12 9.18 21.46
N VAL A 171 -9.40 10.34 20.89
CA VAL A 171 -8.35 11.23 20.37
C VAL A 171 -7.52 11.75 21.52
N VAL A 172 -6.19 11.61 21.41
CA VAL A 172 -5.24 12.09 22.43
C VAL A 172 -4.70 13.46 22.06
N LEU A 173 -4.56 14.32 23.07
CA LEU A 173 -3.94 15.64 22.97
C LEU A 173 -3.09 15.86 24.24
N PRO A 174 -1.89 15.26 24.29
CA PRO A 174 -1.01 15.34 25.47
C PRO A 174 -0.74 16.79 25.90
N THR A 175 -0.74 17.02 27.21
CA THR A 175 -0.38 18.29 27.85
C THR A 175 0.88 18.13 28.69
N LYS A 176 1.38 19.21 29.30
CA LYS A 176 2.55 19.12 30.20
C LYS A 176 2.19 18.41 31.50
N GLU A 177 0.95 18.54 31.94
CA GLU A 177 0.42 18.04 33.20
C GLU A 177 -0.15 16.62 33.07
N ASP A 178 -0.67 16.28 31.90
CA ASP A 178 -1.27 14.99 31.59
C ASP A 178 -0.82 14.51 30.19
N PRO A 179 0.11 13.55 30.10
CA PRO A 179 0.59 13.02 28.83
C PRO A 179 -0.44 12.14 28.11
N ASP A 180 -1.48 11.68 28.82
CA ASP A 180 -2.53 10.80 28.29
C ASP A 180 -3.86 11.55 28.07
N ALA A 181 -3.83 12.88 28.18
CA ALA A 181 -5.01 13.73 28.03
C ALA A 181 -5.75 13.44 26.72
N THR A 182 -7.07 13.28 26.81
CA THR A 182 -7.95 13.03 25.66
C THR A 182 -8.74 14.28 25.29
N VAL A 183 -9.26 14.31 24.07
CA VAL A 183 -10.21 15.33 23.61
C VAL A 183 -11.64 14.85 23.93
N PRO A 184 -12.33 15.42 24.93
CA PRO A 184 -13.60 14.87 25.39
C PRO A 184 -14.65 14.82 24.28
N GLY A 185 -15.19 13.62 24.04
CA GLY A 185 -16.25 13.40 23.06
C GLY A 185 -15.79 13.25 21.61
N LEU A 186 -14.48 13.26 21.33
CA LEU A 186 -13.92 13.02 20.00
C LEU A 186 -13.16 11.69 19.94
N MET A 187 -13.45 10.90 18.91
CA MET A 187 -12.81 9.62 18.63
C MET A 187 -12.36 9.55 17.17
N ALA A 188 -11.42 8.67 16.86
CA ALA A 188 -11.06 8.34 15.48
C ALA A 188 -10.85 6.83 15.30
N ALA A 189 -11.14 6.31 14.11
CA ALA A 189 -10.98 4.89 13.77
C ALA A 189 -10.63 4.69 12.29
N GLY A 190 -10.13 3.49 11.97
CA GLY A 190 -9.68 3.13 10.62
C GLY A 190 -8.43 3.90 10.19
N GLU A 191 -8.21 4.02 8.88
CA GLU A 191 -7.04 4.70 8.30
C GLU A 191 -6.96 6.21 8.63
N ALA A 192 -8.06 6.81 9.11
CA ALA A 192 -8.03 8.19 9.59
C ALA A 192 -7.32 8.34 10.95
N ALA A 193 -7.13 7.24 11.70
CA ALA A 193 -6.58 7.23 13.05
C ALA A 193 -5.14 6.71 13.10
N CYS A 194 -4.39 7.18 14.09
CA CYS A 194 -3.06 6.72 14.41
C CYS A 194 -3.05 6.19 15.85
N ALA A 195 -3.37 4.90 16.01
CA ALA A 195 -3.51 4.28 17.33
C ALA A 195 -2.21 3.91 18.06
N SER A 196 -1.06 3.54 17.48
CA SER A 196 -0.58 3.33 16.11
C SER A 196 -0.20 1.84 15.95
N VAL A 197 -1.18 0.97 15.67
CA VAL A 197 -0.96 -0.48 15.50
C VAL A 197 -0.13 -0.83 14.24
N HIS A 198 0.18 0.15 13.41
CA HIS A 198 0.93 0.00 12.16
C HIS A 198 2.33 0.62 12.21
N GLY A 199 2.59 1.54 13.15
CA GLY A 199 3.88 2.24 13.27
C GLY A 199 4.40 2.73 11.91
N ALA A 200 5.65 2.40 11.61
CA ALA A 200 6.29 2.80 10.36
C ALA A 200 5.94 1.93 9.13
N ASN A 201 5.32 0.75 9.32
CA ASN A 201 5.02 -0.16 8.21
C ASN A 201 3.84 -1.08 8.53
N ARG A 202 2.72 -0.87 7.84
CA ARG A 202 1.56 -1.75 7.93
C ARG A 202 1.78 -3.10 7.22
N LEU A 203 1.52 -4.21 7.90
CA LEU A 203 1.45 -5.55 7.28
C LEU A 203 0.18 -5.73 6.43
N GLY A 204 0.26 -6.58 5.40
CA GLY A 204 -0.92 -6.96 4.59
C GLY A 204 -2.06 -7.49 5.45
N ALA A 205 -3.31 -7.27 5.01
CA ALA A 205 -4.56 -7.62 5.71
C ALA A 205 -4.85 -6.93 7.07
N ASN A 206 -3.85 -6.39 7.78
CA ASN A 206 -4.06 -5.78 9.11
C ASN A 206 -4.89 -4.49 9.13
N SER A 207 -5.22 -3.87 7.99
CA SER A 207 -6.07 -2.66 7.96
C SER A 207 -7.56 -2.96 8.09
N LEU A 208 -8.00 -4.18 7.74
CA LEU A 208 -9.41 -4.58 7.81
C LEU A 208 -9.76 -5.20 9.17
N LEU A 209 -8.75 -5.66 9.91
CA LEU A 209 -8.85 -6.17 11.29
C LEU A 209 -9.09 -5.01 12.26
#